data_AF-A0A383D463-F1
#
_entry.id   AF-A0A383D463-F1
#
_cell.length_a   1.000
_cell.length_b   1.000
_cell.length_c   1.000
_cell.angle_alpha   90.00
_cell.angle_beta   90.00
_cell.angle_gamma   90.00
#
_symmetry.space_group_name_H-M   'P 1'
#
loop_
_entity.id
_entity.type
_entity.pdbx_description
1 polymer ?
#
loop_
_entity_poly.entity_id
_entity_poly.type
_entity_poly.pdbx_seq_one_letter_code
_entity_poly.pdbx_strand_id
1 'polypeptide(L)'
;MVLDTKKPQGAHNAARYKESLRDGREVWLDGEIVKDVTTHPAFASTIDELARIYELQHTDEYRDQMTFVSPESGVRCSISYLLPRNLEDLKKKRRNSEIWNQQAWGQFGRGPDLLPQFVLGMYNNREALSSVKNPHCDFGENIVNYHTYCQENDIFLTHALGDPQVDRSQQPQNETRQVKEEELSLHVTEETNEG
;
A
#
# COMPACT_ATOMS: atom_id res chain seq x y z
N MET A 1 14.53 5.08 6.96
CA MET A 1 13.44 4.94 7.96
C MET A 1 13.29 3.46 8.31
N VAL A 2 13.59 3.07 9.55
CA VAL A 2 13.38 1.67 9.99
C VAL A 2 11.92 1.52 10.37
N LEU A 3 11.20 0.61 9.70
CA LEU A 3 9.80 0.32 10.01
C LEU A 3 9.72 -0.33 11.40
N ASP A 4 8.88 0.22 12.29
CA ASP A 4 8.66 -0.39 13.61
C ASP A 4 7.75 -1.62 13.47
N THR A 5 8.37 -2.80 13.46
CA THR A 5 7.67 -4.09 13.47
C THR A 5 7.38 -4.61 14.88
N LYS A 6 7.71 -3.87 15.94
CA LYS A 6 7.61 -4.37 17.33
C LYS A 6 6.24 -4.15 17.96
N LYS A 7 5.36 -3.36 17.33
CA LYS A 7 4.02 -3.04 17.84
C LYS A 7 2.96 -3.23 16.76
N PRO A 8 2.59 -4.49 16.45
CA PRO A 8 1.56 -4.76 15.46
C PRO A 8 0.22 -4.20 15.92
N GLN A 9 -0.50 -3.51 15.03
CA GLN A 9 -1.81 -2.92 15.33
C GLN A 9 -2.97 -3.78 14.82
N GLY A 10 -2.70 -4.79 13.99
CA GLY A 10 -3.67 -5.68 13.35
C GLY A 10 -4.49 -5.01 12.24
N ALA A 11 -5.60 -5.63 11.87
CA ALA A 11 -6.57 -5.11 10.91
C ALA A 11 -7.01 -3.68 11.25
N HIS A 12 -7.07 -2.80 10.25
CA HIS A 12 -7.51 -1.42 10.42
C HIS A 12 -8.97 -1.38 10.88
N ASN A 13 -9.31 -0.34 11.63
CA ASN A 13 -10.68 0.08 11.92
C ASN A 13 -10.89 1.54 11.48
N ALA A 14 -12.12 2.04 11.57
CA ALA A 14 -12.48 3.38 11.12
C ALA A 14 -11.65 4.48 11.81
N ALA A 15 -11.54 4.41 13.14
CA ALA A 15 -10.88 5.45 13.93
C ALA A 15 -9.38 5.54 13.62
N ARG A 16 -8.71 4.40 13.59
CA ARG A 16 -7.28 4.31 13.28
C ARG A 16 -7.01 4.79 11.86
N TYR A 17 -7.89 4.47 10.89
CA TYR A 17 -7.69 4.87 9.49
C TYR A 17 -7.77 6.38 9.33
N LYS A 18 -8.77 7.01 9.95
CA LYS A 18 -8.84 8.47 9.94
C LYS A 18 -7.64 9.11 10.63
N GLU A 19 -7.22 8.56 11.76
CA GLU A 19 -6.08 9.09 12.50
C GLU A 19 -4.76 8.94 11.74
N SER A 20 -4.56 7.84 11.01
CA SER A 20 -3.35 7.64 10.20
C SER A 20 -3.21 8.63 9.03
N LEU A 21 -4.28 9.37 8.70
CA LEU A 21 -4.25 10.43 7.69
C LEU A 21 -3.87 11.81 8.25
N ARG A 22 -3.74 11.95 9.57
CA ARG A 22 -3.36 13.19 10.27
C ARG A 22 -1.86 13.20 10.60
N ASP A 23 -1.06 12.94 9.58
CA ASP A 23 0.39 12.72 9.68
C ASP A 23 1.23 13.94 9.24
N GLY A 24 0.57 15.05 8.90
CA GLY A 24 1.24 16.25 8.39
C GLY A 24 1.63 16.15 6.90
N ARG A 25 1.04 15.22 6.15
CA ARG A 25 1.18 15.16 4.68
C ARG A 25 0.94 16.51 4.01
N GLU A 26 1.72 16.77 2.97
CA GLU A 26 1.57 17.98 2.16
C GLU A 26 0.71 17.67 0.94
N VAL A 27 -0.55 18.13 0.96
CA VAL A 27 -1.50 17.97 -0.14
C VAL A 27 -1.91 19.35 -0.62
N TRP A 28 -1.76 19.58 -1.92
CA TRP A 28 -2.14 20.84 -2.58
C TRP A 28 -3.41 20.66 -3.40
N LEU A 29 -4.34 21.59 -3.28
CA LEU A 29 -5.57 21.65 -4.09
C LEU A 29 -5.93 23.10 -4.35
N ASP A 30 -6.24 23.44 -5.60
CA ASP A 30 -6.65 24.79 -6.02
C ASP A 30 -5.68 25.91 -5.58
N GLY A 31 -4.38 25.60 -5.53
CA GLY A 31 -3.32 26.54 -5.16
C GLY A 31 -3.09 26.68 -3.65
N GLU A 32 -3.81 25.95 -2.81
CA GLU A 32 -3.74 26.03 -1.35
C GLU A 32 -3.28 24.69 -0.74
N ILE A 33 -2.60 24.78 0.41
CA ILE A 33 -2.24 23.60 1.20
C ILE A 33 -3.45 23.14 2.02
N VAL A 34 -3.84 21.89 1.82
CA VAL A 34 -4.88 21.21 2.59
C VAL A 34 -4.33 20.86 3.97
N LYS A 35 -4.80 21.57 5.00
CA LYS A 35 -4.31 21.40 6.39
C LYS A 35 -4.67 20.05 7.01
N ASP A 36 -5.83 19.50 6.67
CA ASP A 36 -6.31 18.22 7.18
C ASP A 36 -7.22 17.56 6.14
N VAL A 37 -6.74 16.48 5.54
CA VAL A 37 -7.50 15.73 4.52
C VAL A 37 -8.74 15.07 5.10
N THR A 38 -8.77 14.76 6.40
CA THR A 38 -9.90 14.06 7.05
C THR A 38 -11.13 14.93 7.20
N THR A 39 -10.97 16.25 7.14
CA THR A 39 -12.06 17.23 7.31
C THR A 39 -12.27 18.11 6.08
N HIS A 40 -11.33 18.12 5.13
CA HIS A 40 -11.44 18.92 3.92
C HIS A 40 -12.57 18.40 3.00
N PRO A 41 -13.49 19.27 2.51
CA PRO A 41 -14.68 18.85 1.76
C PRO A 41 -14.42 17.99 0.51
N ALA A 42 -13.26 18.17 -0.14
CA ALA A 42 -12.89 17.38 -1.33
C ALA A 42 -12.57 15.90 -1.03
N PHE A 43 -12.24 15.56 0.23
CA PHE A 43 -11.75 14.22 0.60
C PHE A 43 -12.57 13.56 1.71
N ALA A 44 -13.16 14.34 2.62
CA ALA A 44 -13.79 13.86 3.84
C ALA A 44 -14.83 12.75 3.59
N SER A 45 -15.74 12.93 2.63
CA SER A 45 -16.76 11.92 2.31
C SER A 45 -16.18 10.58 1.84
N THR A 46 -15.12 10.63 1.02
CA THR A 46 -14.45 9.42 0.53
C THR A 46 -13.70 8.71 1.66
N ILE A 47 -13.04 9.48 2.53
CA ILE A 47 -12.35 8.97 3.72
C ILE A 47 -13.35 8.35 4.70
N ASP A 48 -14.51 8.99 4.91
CA ASP A 48 -15.57 8.48 5.77
C ASP A 48 -16.13 7.16 5.27
N GLU A 49 -16.34 7.03 3.96
CA GLU A 49 -16.83 5.79 3.36
C GLU A 49 -15.78 4.68 3.46
N LEU A 50 -14.51 4.95 3.17
CA LEU A 50 -13.44 3.97 3.38
C LEU A 50 -13.30 3.56 4.85
N ALA A 51 -13.41 4.50 5.78
CA ALA A 51 -13.40 4.24 7.21
C ALA A 51 -14.54 3.30 7.62
N ARG A 52 -15.75 3.52 7.08
CA ARG A 52 -16.92 2.65 7.30
C ARG A 52 -16.64 1.21 6.85
N ILE A 53 -15.99 1.02 5.70
CA ILE A 53 -15.66 -0.32 5.19
C ILE A 53 -14.57 -0.97 6.04
N TYR A 54 -13.56 -0.23 6.49
CA TYR A 54 -12.57 -0.74 7.45
C TYR A 54 -13.21 -1.24 8.75
N GLU A 55 -14.25 -0.56 9.24
CA GLU A 55 -14.97 -0.99 10.45
C GLU A 55 -15.61 -2.37 10.28
N LEU A 56 -15.99 -2.76 9.06
CA LEU A 56 -16.56 -4.09 8.80
C LEU A 56 -15.59 -5.22 9.16
N GLN A 57 -14.28 -4.99 9.11
CA GLN A 57 -13.30 -5.99 9.56
C GLN A 57 -13.45 -6.38 11.04
N HIS A 58 -14.20 -5.59 11.82
CA HIS A 58 -14.43 -5.77 13.26
C HIS A 58 -15.87 -6.15 13.61
N THR A 59 -16.76 -6.33 12.62
CA THR A 59 -18.14 -6.77 12.86
C THR A 59 -18.27 -8.28 12.77
N ASP A 60 -19.22 -8.87 13.51
CA ASP A 60 -19.45 -10.32 13.52
C ASP A 60 -19.77 -10.88 12.12
N GLU A 61 -20.42 -10.09 11.26
CA GLU A 61 -20.80 -10.50 9.91
C GLU A 61 -19.60 -10.65 8.97
N TYR A 62 -18.62 -9.74 9.04
CA TYR A 62 -17.56 -9.63 8.03
C TYR A 62 -16.17 -10.00 8.55
N ARG A 63 -15.94 -9.99 9.87
CA ARG A 63 -14.62 -10.21 10.48
C ARG A 63 -13.90 -11.42 9.94
N ASP A 64 -14.52 -12.60 9.92
CA ASP A 64 -13.85 -13.83 9.45
C ASP A 64 -13.84 -13.98 7.91
N GLN A 65 -14.55 -13.11 7.19
CA GLN A 65 -14.50 -13.04 5.72
C GLN A 65 -13.43 -12.05 5.23
N MET A 66 -13.07 -11.06 6.04
CA MET A 66 -12.11 -10.00 5.70
C MET A 66 -10.77 -10.12 6.44
N THR A 67 -10.71 -10.88 7.53
CA THR A 67 -9.50 -11.01 8.36
C THR A 67 -9.15 -12.46 8.66
N PHE A 68 -7.91 -12.69 9.05
CA PHE A 68 -7.41 -13.96 9.56
C PHE A 68 -6.46 -13.71 10.72
N VAL A 69 -6.23 -14.73 11.56
CA VAL A 69 -5.20 -14.67 12.61
C VAL A 69 -3.89 -15.18 12.01
N SER A 70 -2.85 -14.35 11.99
CA SER A 70 -1.51 -14.79 11.59
C SER A 70 -1.06 -15.94 12.49
N PRO A 71 -0.67 -17.08 11.92
CA PRO A 71 -0.12 -18.18 12.71
C PRO A 71 1.26 -17.84 13.29
N GLU A 72 2.00 -16.89 12.69
CA GLU A 72 3.32 -16.48 13.17
C GLU A 72 3.23 -15.55 14.39
N SER A 73 2.38 -14.51 14.34
CA SER A 73 2.34 -13.47 15.40
C SER A 73 1.09 -13.49 16.27
N GLY A 74 0.05 -14.28 15.90
CA GLY A 74 -1.24 -14.28 16.59
C GLY A 74 -2.06 -13.00 16.36
N VAL A 75 -1.55 -12.05 15.57
CA VAL A 75 -2.23 -10.80 15.23
C VAL A 75 -3.33 -11.09 14.23
N ARG A 76 -4.50 -10.46 14.40
CA ARG A 76 -5.57 -10.53 13.41
C ARG A 76 -5.31 -9.51 12.31
N CYS A 77 -5.07 -9.97 11.09
CA CYS A 77 -4.64 -9.19 9.94
C CYS A 77 -5.68 -9.26 8.81
N SER A 78 -5.66 -8.29 7.90
CA SER A 78 -6.54 -8.32 6.72
C SER A 78 -6.16 -9.45 5.75
N ILE A 79 -7.15 -10.15 5.20
CA ILE A 79 -6.97 -11.18 4.16
C ILE A 79 -6.34 -10.59 2.90
N SER A 80 -6.42 -9.27 2.70
CA SER A 80 -5.70 -8.57 1.63
C SER A 80 -4.20 -8.91 1.63
N TYR A 81 -3.59 -9.07 2.81
CA TYR A 81 -2.18 -9.44 3.00
C TYR A 81 -1.91 -10.93 3.26
N LEU A 82 -2.94 -11.78 3.24
CA LEU A 82 -2.78 -13.24 3.33
C LEU A 82 -1.90 -13.75 2.19
N LEU A 83 -0.82 -14.47 2.51
CA LEU A 83 0.01 -15.23 1.56
C LEU A 83 -0.73 -16.53 1.20
N PRO A 84 -1.31 -16.66 -0.02
CA PRO A 84 -2.07 -17.85 -0.36
C PRO A 84 -1.15 -19.04 -0.59
N ARG A 85 -1.45 -20.19 0.04
CA ARG A 85 -0.69 -21.44 -0.12
C ARG A 85 -1.50 -22.54 -0.81
N ASN A 86 -2.80 -22.35 -0.95
CA ASN A 86 -3.72 -23.33 -1.52
C ASN A 86 -4.97 -22.66 -2.14
N LEU A 87 -5.85 -23.47 -2.73
CA LEU A 87 -7.09 -23.01 -3.37
C LEU A 87 -8.05 -22.30 -2.39
N GLU A 88 -8.13 -22.76 -1.15
CA GLU A 88 -9.02 -22.14 -0.15
C GLU A 88 -8.56 -20.74 0.23
N ASP A 89 -7.24 -20.51 0.31
CA ASP A 89 -6.71 -19.16 0.52
C ASP A 89 -7.05 -18.23 -0.64
N LEU A 90 -6.97 -18.72 -1.88
CA LEU A 90 -7.38 -17.94 -3.05
C LEU A 90 -8.88 -17.59 -3.03
N LYS A 91 -9.74 -18.53 -2.60
CA LYS A 91 -11.17 -18.27 -2.41
C LYS A 91 -11.41 -17.21 -1.34
N LYS A 92 -10.68 -17.26 -0.22
CA LYS A 92 -10.75 -16.23 0.84
C LYS A 92 -10.33 -14.86 0.30
N LYS A 93 -9.22 -14.78 -0.45
CA LYS A 93 -8.78 -13.52 -1.06
C LYS A 93 -9.81 -12.95 -2.03
N ARG A 94 -10.38 -13.80 -2.90
CA ARG A 94 -11.47 -13.40 -3.79
C ARG A 94 -12.65 -12.85 -3.00
N ARG A 95 -13.11 -13.57 -1.97
CA ARG A 95 -14.25 -13.14 -1.15
C ARG A 95 -14.00 -11.82 -0.43
N ASN A 96 -12.80 -11.62 0.13
CA ASN A 96 -12.42 -10.35 0.73
C ASN A 96 -12.46 -9.20 -0.29
N SER A 97 -11.89 -9.38 -1.49
CA SER A 97 -11.93 -8.37 -2.56
C SER A 97 -13.36 -8.08 -3.03
N GLU A 98 -14.21 -9.11 -3.16
CA GLU A 98 -15.63 -8.94 -3.45
C GLU A 98 -16.32 -8.05 -2.42
N ILE A 99 -16.02 -8.22 -1.12
CA ILE A 99 -16.61 -7.38 -0.06
C ILE A 99 -16.16 -5.93 -0.20
N TRP A 100 -14.86 -5.66 -0.36
CA TRP A 100 -14.34 -4.29 -0.58
C TRP A 100 -15.05 -3.60 -1.75
N ASN A 101 -15.17 -4.31 -2.88
CA ASN A 101 -15.80 -3.78 -4.08
C ASN A 101 -17.33 -3.64 -3.94
N GLN A 102 -18.01 -4.61 -3.32
CA GLN A 102 -19.46 -4.57 -3.10
C GLN A 102 -19.84 -3.42 -2.17
N GLN A 103 -19.07 -3.18 -1.12
CA GLN A 103 -19.32 -2.10 -0.17
C GLN A 103 -19.09 -0.72 -0.79
N ALA A 104 -18.18 -0.61 -1.74
CA ALA A 104 -17.90 0.61 -2.50
C ALA A 104 -18.66 0.72 -3.84
N TRP A 105 -19.56 -0.23 -4.13
CA TRP A 105 -20.32 -0.31 -5.39
C TRP A 105 -19.42 -0.26 -6.64
N GLY A 106 -18.22 -0.84 -6.54
CA GLY A 106 -17.20 -0.86 -7.58
C GLY A 106 -16.56 0.51 -7.88
N GLN A 107 -16.84 1.57 -7.11
CA GLN A 107 -16.33 2.91 -7.39
C GLN A 107 -14.87 3.11 -6.93
N PHE A 108 -14.42 2.35 -5.94
CA PHE A 108 -13.03 2.41 -5.46
C PHE A 108 -12.11 1.52 -6.29
N GLY A 109 -11.71 1.99 -7.49
CA GLY A 109 -10.72 1.31 -8.34
C GLY A 109 -9.29 1.24 -7.76
N ARG A 110 -9.06 1.92 -6.62
CA ARG A 110 -7.82 1.93 -5.83
C ARG A 110 -8.11 1.63 -4.36
N GLY A 111 -8.88 0.57 -4.10
CA GLY A 111 -9.19 0.12 -2.76
C GLY A 111 -7.99 -0.46 -1.99
N PRO A 112 -8.09 -0.59 -0.66
CA PRO A 112 -7.02 -1.13 0.18
C PRO A 112 -6.54 -2.54 -0.14
N ASP A 113 -7.37 -3.35 -0.84
CA ASP A 113 -7.08 -4.74 -1.19
C ASP A 113 -6.21 -4.91 -2.45
N LEU A 114 -6.01 -3.83 -3.21
CA LEU A 114 -5.33 -3.84 -4.51
C LEU A 114 -3.80 -4.02 -4.38
N LEU A 115 -3.13 -3.09 -3.71
CA LEU A 115 -1.66 -3.06 -3.61
C LEU A 115 -1.05 -4.16 -2.75
N PRO A 116 -1.74 -4.76 -1.77
CA PRO A 116 -1.25 -5.96 -1.10
C PRO A 116 -0.82 -7.06 -2.07
N GLN A 117 -1.46 -7.22 -3.24
CA GLN A 117 -1.06 -8.23 -4.23
C GLN A 117 0.34 -7.98 -4.80
N PHE A 118 0.77 -6.72 -4.94
CA PHE A 118 2.11 -6.36 -5.40
C PHE A 118 3.15 -6.73 -4.34
N VAL A 119 2.86 -6.46 -3.06
CA VAL A 119 3.74 -6.84 -1.94
C VAL A 119 3.90 -8.36 -1.88
N LEU A 120 2.82 -9.13 -2.03
CA LEU A 120 2.88 -10.60 -2.06
C LEU A 120 3.68 -11.12 -3.28
N GLY A 121 3.55 -10.46 -4.44
CA GLY A 121 4.34 -10.76 -5.63
C GLY A 121 5.83 -10.56 -5.39
N MET A 122 6.23 -9.43 -4.79
CA MET A 122 7.63 -9.16 -4.44
C MET A 122 8.13 -10.11 -3.35
N TYR A 123 7.31 -10.43 -2.35
CA TYR A 123 7.64 -11.41 -1.30
C TYR A 123 7.94 -12.80 -1.88
N ASN A 124 7.18 -13.23 -2.89
CA ASN A 124 7.43 -14.48 -3.61
C ASN A 124 8.73 -14.44 -4.42
N ASN A 125 9.19 -13.25 -4.83
CA ASN A 125 10.45 -13.04 -5.54
C ASN A 125 11.62 -12.63 -4.63
N ARG A 126 11.48 -12.75 -3.30
CA ARG A 126 12.51 -12.32 -2.33
C ARG A 126 13.90 -12.91 -2.58
N GLU A 127 14.00 -14.15 -3.03
CA GLU A 127 15.32 -14.78 -3.34
C GLU A 127 16.02 -14.08 -4.51
N ALA A 128 15.25 -13.66 -5.53
CA ALA A 128 15.78 -12.87 -6.63
C ALA A 128 16.20 -11.47 -6.16
N LEU A 129 15.44 -10.87 -5.23
CA LEU A 129 15.81 -9.60 -4.60
C LEU A 129 17.10 -9.73 -3.77
N SER A 130 17.26 -10.78 -2.96
CA SER A 130 18.51 -11.07 -2.22
C SER A 130 19.73 -11.35 -3.12
N SER A 131 19.49 -11.73 -4.38
CA SER A 131 20.59 -11.95 -5.34
C SER A 131 21.25 -10.64 -5.78
N VAL A 132 20.55 -9.50 -5.70
CA VAL A 132 21.08 -8.18 -6.02
C VAL A 132 22.03 -7.74 -4.90
N LYS A 133 23.30 -7.53 -5.24
CA LYS A 133 24.33 -7.15 -4.26
C LYS A 133 24.32 -5.66 -3.98
N ASN A 134 24.11 -5.31 -2.72
CA ASN A 134 24.22 -3.95 -2.19
C ASN A 134 25.06 -3.99 -0.89
N PRO A 135 25.98 -3.04 -0.66
CA PRO A 135 26.85 -3.05 0.51
C PRO A 135 26.13 -2.72 1.83
N HIS A 136 24.92 -2.15 1.76
CA HIS A 136 24.20 -1.62 2.92
C HIS A 136 22.95 -2.43 3.31
N CYS A 137 22.41 -3.26 2.42
CA CYS A 137 21.20 -4.05 2.72
C CYS A 137 21.04 -5.31 1.87
N ASP A 138 20.14 -6.19 2.32
CA ASP A 138 19.59 -7.31 1.55
C ASP A 138 18.14 -6.96 1.14
N PHE A 139 17.89 -6.83 -0.16
CA PHE A 139 16.57 -6.46 -0.67
C PHE A 139 15.51 -7.55 -0.47
N GLY A 140 15.89 -8.83 -0.37
CA GLY A 140 14.97 -9.91 -0.05
C GLY A 140 14.56 -9.88 1.42
N GLU A 141 15.49 -9.56 2.33
CA GLU A 141 15.16 -9.31 3.74
C GLU A 141 14.23 -8.09 3.87
N ASN A 142 14.52 -7.01 3.15
CA ASN A 142 13.69 -5.81 3.15
C ASN A 142 12.23 -6.09 2.76
N ILE A 143 11.98 -6.89 1.72
CA ILE A 143 10.60 -7.21 1.32
C ILE A 143 9.89 -8.14 2.31
N VAL A 144 10.62 -9.03 2.98
CA VAL A 144 10.04 -9.85 4.07
C VAL A 144 9.59 -8.94 5.20
N ASN A 145 10.47 -8.05 5.67
CA ASN A 145 10.15 -7.09 6.71
C ASN A 145 9.00 -6.15 6.32
N TYR A 146 8.99 -5.70 5.06
CA TYR A 146 7.92 -4.84 4.54
C TYR A 146 6.57 -5.55 4.46
N HIS A 147 6.55 -6.82 4.01
CA HIS A 147 5.33 -7.63 4.03
C HIS A 147 4.80 -7.81 5.44
N THR A 148 5.66 -8.17 6.41
CA THR A 148 5.27 -8.29 7.83
C THR A 148 4.70 -6.98 8.35
N TYR A 149 5.39 -5.86 8.15
CA TYR A 149 4.92 -4.54 8.57
C TYR A 149 3.55 -4.21 7.97
N CYS A 150 3.36 -4.44 6.67
CA CYS A 150 2.12 -4.13 5.99
C CYS A 150 0.96 -5.04 6.44
N GLN A 151 1.22 -6.34 6.60
CA GLN A 151 0.24 -7.31 7.06
C GLN A 151 -0.23 -7.01 8.49
N GLU A 152 0.71 -6.74 9.39
CA GLU A 152 0.44 -6.55 10.81
C GLU A 152 -0.12 -5.18 11.15
N ASN A 153 -0.09 -4.23 10.21
CA ASN A 153 -0.63 -2.88 10.40
C ASN A 153 -1.71 -2.52 9.37
N ASP A 154 -2.09 -3.47 8.51
CA ASP A 154 -3.13 -3.33 7.47
C ASP A 154 -2.97 -2.04 6.64
N ILE A 155 -1.75 -1.84 6.15
CA ILE A 155 -1.35 -0.58 5.52
C ILE A 155 -2.10 -0.38 4.20
N PHE A 156 -2.69 0.81 4.02
CA PHE A 156 -3.25 1.21 2.74
C PHE A 156 -2.16 1.79 1.84
N LEU A 157 -1.78 1.03 0.81
CA LEU A 157 -0.75 1.42 -0.15
C LEU A 157 -1.34 1.96 -1.45
N THR A 158 -0.59 2.86 -2.08
CA THR A 158 -0.76 3.28 -3.48
C THR A 158 0.58 3.15 -4.21
N HIS A 159 0.60 3.34 -5.53
CA HIS A 159 1.83 3.41 -6.33
C HIS A 159 1.83 4.65 -7.22
N ALA A 160 3.03 5.12 -7.56
CA ALA A 160 3.27 6.09 -8.63
C ALA A 160 4.25 5.43 -9.63
N LEU A 161 3.74 4.97 -10.78
CA LEU A 161 4.52 4.21 -11.77
C LEU A 161 4.73 4.96 -13.08
N GLY A 162 3.83 5.88 -13.43
CA GLY A 162 3.92 6.63 -14.67
C GLY A 162 4.90 7.79 -14.51
N ASP A 163 5.91 7.82 -15.38
CA ASP A 163 6.78 9.00 -15.50
C ASP A 163 5.97 10.23 -15.92
N PRO A 164 6.38 11.45 -15.48
CA PRO A 164 5.83 12.69 -15.98
C PRO A 164 5.78 12.70 -17.51
N GLN A 165 4.72 13.31 -18.06
CA GLN A 165 4.60 13.45 -19.50
C GLN A 165 5.58 14.53 -19.97
N VAL A 166 6.53 14.14 -20.82
CA VAL A 166 7.53 15.00 -21.42
C VAL A 166 7.20 15.30 -22.88
N ASP A 167 7.87 16.29 -23.49
CA ASP A 167 7.72 16.53 -24.93
C ASP A 167 8.19 15.30 -25.74
N ARG A 168 7.27 14.80 -26.57
CA ARG A 168 7.47 13.63 -27.44
C ARG A 168 7.68 13.99 -28.90
N SER A 169 7.80 15.28 -29.24
CA SER A 169 7.98 15.76 -30.61
C SER A 169 9.29 15.29 -31.24
N GLN A 170 10.34 15.11 -30.43
CA GLN A 170 11.67 14.69 -30.88
C GLN A 170 11.91 13.17 -30.74
N GLN A 171 11.26 12.50 -29.78
CA GLN A 171 11.39 11.05 -29.56
C GLN A 171 10.19 10.49 -28.77
N PRO A 172 9.77 9.23 -28.97
CA PRO A 172 8.78 8.57 -28.12
C PRO A 172 9.16 8.58 -26.62
N GLN A 173 8.14 8.46 -25.76
CA GLN A 173 8.36 8.24 -24.32
C GLN A 173 8.71 6.76 -24.06
N ASN A 174 9.54 6.48 -23.04
CA ASN A 174 10.00 5.14 -22.65
C ASN A 174 11.06 4.49 -23.56
N GLU A 175 11.80 5.30 -24.32
CA GLU A 175 13.04 4.87 -24.99
C GLU A 175 14.25 5.56 -24.36
N THR A 176 15.41 4.92 -24.39
CA THR A 176 16.67 5.56 -24.00
C THR A 176 16.94 6.74 -24.93
N ARG A 177 16.81 7.97 -24.40
CA ARG A 177 17.06 9.20 -25.17
C ARG A 177 18.56 9.44 -25.33
N GLN A 178 18.97 9.96 -26.49
CA GLN A 178 20.38 10.33 -26.76
C GLN A 178 20.81 11.61 -26.01
N VAL A 179 19.85 12.49 -25.71
CA VAL A 179 20.04 13.71 -24.94
C VAL A 179 19.38 13.52 -23.58
N LYS A 180 20.10 13.79 -22.49
CA LYS A 180 19.55 13.77 -21.14
C LYS A 180 18.52 14.90 -21.02
N GLU A 181 17.29 14.57 -20.67
CA GLU A 181 16.25 15.57 -20.38
C GLU A 181 16.56 16.33 -19.09
N GLU A 182 15.78 17.38 -18.84
CA GLU A 182 15.65 17.94 -17.49
C GLU A 182 15.37 16.82 -16.48
N GLU A 183 15.85 16.99 -15.25
CA GLU A 183 15.74 16.01 -14.18
C GLU A 183 14.28 15.89 -13.69
N LEU A 184 13.46 15.18 -14.47
CA LEU A 184 12.00 15.03 -14.31
C LEU A 184 11.59 13.69 -13.68
N SER A 185 12.19 12.59 -14.11
CA SER A 185 11.89 11.25 -13.57
C SER A 185 12.54 10.99 -12.23
N LEU A 186 11.96 10.10 -11.42
CA LEU A 186 12.53 9.66 -10.15
C LEU A 186 13.90 9.03 -10.38
N HIS A 187 14.93 9.53 -9.70
CA HIS A 187 16.29 9.02 -9.74
C HIS A 187 16.99 9.25 -8.40
N VAL A 188 18.08 8.51 -8.17
CA VAL A 188 18.94 8.70 -7.00
C VAL A 188 19.80 9.94 -7.21
N THR A 189 19.72 10.91 -6.30
CA THR A 189 20.55 12.12 -6.32
C THR A 189 21.79 12.00 -5.46
N GLU A 190 21.73 11.20 -4.39
CA GLU A 190 22.81 10.93 -3.44
C GLU A 190 22.61 9.55 -2.80
N GLU A 191 23.70 8.87 -2.44
CA GLU A 191 23.67 7.64 -1.63
C GLU A 191 24.37 7.91 -0.29
N THR A 192 23.64 7.76 0.82
CA THR A 192 24.15 8.02 2.16
C THR A 192 24.03 6.79 3.07
N ASN A 193 24.62 6.86 4.26
CA ASN A 193 24.45 5.81 5.27
C ASN A 193 23.00 5.72 5.82
N GLU A 194 22.17 6.75 5.61
CA GLU A 194 20.77 6.79 6.07
C GLU A 194 19.77 6.27 5.03
N GLY A 195 20.23 6.10 3.79
CA GLY A 195 19.44 5.77 2.61
C GLY A 195 19.67 6.76 1.47
#